data_AF-A0AAF0AXD8-F1
#
_entry.id   AF-A0AAF0AXD8-F1
#
_cell.length_a   1.000
_cell.length_b   1.000
_cell.length_c   1.000
_cell.angle_alpha   90.00
_cell.angle_beta   90.00
_cell.angle_gamma   90.00
#
_symmetry.space_group_name_H-M   'P 1'
#
loop_
_entity.id
_entity.type
_entity.pdbx_description
1 polymer ?
#
loop_
_entity_poly.entity_id
_entity_poly.type
_entity_poly.pdbx_seq_one_letter_code
_entity_poly.pdbx_strand_id
1 'polypeptide(L)'
;MSSLDESAELRKQRLRELRKIKESQATKEAPDTERKEELIKHRNYDPEAQAPRMGFVEPPRADVTVETISKDIENETKRRIREQESIPEEELDLTTLRPKKPTWDLERDLKERMAILEPKNQNARAYYVRQTIADREKKKQQQQEQERTT
;
A
#
# COMPACT_ATOMS: atom_id res chain seq x y z
N MET A 1 23.82 20.46 14.08
CA MET A 1 23.14 19.42 14.89
C MET A 1 22.31 18.57 13.94
N SER A 2 22.19 17.27 14.18
CA SER A 2 21.64 16.32 13.20
C SER A 2 20.12 16.48 13.07
N SER A 3 19.56 16.30 11.87
CA SER A 3 18.10 16.31 11.64
C SER A 3 17.36 15.24 12.46
N LEU A 4 18.07 14.17 12.86
CA LEU A 4 17.54 13.16 13.77
C LEU A 4 17.37 13.71 15.20
N ASP A 5 18.28 14.56 15.67
CA ASP A 5 18.22 15.16 17.01
C ASP A 5 17.01 16.10 17.11
N GLU A 6 16.75 16.90 16.06
CA GLU A 6 15.58 17.78 15.98
C GLU A 6 14.26 16.98 16.03
N SER A 7 14.17 15.87 15.29
CA SER A 7 12.99 14.99 15.32
C SER A 7 12.75 14.36 16.70
N ALA A 8 13.83 14.03 17.43
CA ALA A 8 13.76 13.46 18.77
C ALA A 8 13.30 14.50 19.81
N GLU A 9 13.72 15.76 19.65
CA GLU A 9 13.27 16.86 20.49
C GLU A 9 11.79 17.18 20.29
N LEU A 10 11.31 17.24 19.03
CA LEU A 10 9.89 17.43 18.72
C LEU A 10 9.01 16.33 19.32
N ARG A 11 9.47 15.07 19.25
CA ARG A 11 8.77 13.93 19.89
C ARG A 11 8.72 14.08 21.41
N LYS A 12 9.83 14.47 22.05
CA LYS A 12 9.90 14.70 23.50
C LYS A 12 8.97 15.83 23.93
N GLN A 13 8.89 16.91 23.16
CA GLN A 13 7.98 18.03 23.42
C GLN A 13 6.51 17.59 23.38
N ARG A 14 6.11 16.89 22.30
CA ARG A 14 4.75 16.33 22.16
C ARG A 14 4.36 15.40 23.31
N LEU A 15 5.28 14.55 23.78
CA LEU A 15 5.01 13.65 24.91
C LEU A 15 4.81 14.40 26.23
N ARG A 16 5.53 15.51 26.45
CA ARG A 16 5.34 16.36 27.63
C ARG A 16 3.97 17.02 27.62
N GLU A 17 3.51 17.49 26.47
CA GLU A 17 2.17 18.08 26.30
C GLU A 17 1.06 17.06 26.62
N LEU A 18 1.17 15.84 26.06
CA LEU A 18 0.22 14.77 26.35
C LEU A 18 0.18 14.39 27.83
N ARG A 19 1.32 14.42 28.52
CA ARG A 19 1.40 14.14 29.95
C ARG A 19 0.71 15.23 30.80
N LYS A 20 0.91 16.50 30.45
CA LYS A 20 0.22 17.63 31.09
C LYS A 20 -1.30 17.53 30.93
N ILE A 21 -1.78 17.17 29.73
CA ILE A 21 -3.21 16.96 29.47
C ILE A 21 -3.76 15.85 30.37
N LYS A 22 -3.05 14.71 30.47
CA LYS A 22 -3.46 13.60 31.34
C LYS A 22 -3.51 13.97 32.82
N GLU A 23 -2.52 14.71 33.33
CA GLU A 23 -2.48 15.18 34.72
C GLU A 23 -3.61 16.18 35.02
N SER A 24 -3.97 17.03 34.04
CA SER A 24 -5.11 17.96 34.17
C SER A 24 -6.49 17.30 34.11
N GLN A 25 -6.60 16.14 33.44
CA GLN A 25 -7.82 15.33 33.46
C GLN A 25 -8.00 14.60 34.79
N ALA A 26 -6.90 14.10 35.38
CA ALA A 26 -6.95 13.39 36.66
C ALA A 26 -7.37 14.26 37.85
N THR A 27 -7.22 15.58 37.77
CA THR A 27 -7.59 16.53 38.84
C THR A 27 -9.01 17.08 38.74
N LYS A 28 -9.75 16.79 37.65
CA LYS A 28 -11.13 17.27 37.45
C LYS A 28 -12.21 16.25 37.81
N GLU A 29 -11.84 15.05 38.25
CA GLU A 29 -12.78 14.00 38.65
C GLU A 29 -12.59 13.63 40.14
N ALA A 30 -13.12 14.46 41.03
CA ALA A 30 -13.70 14.01 42.30
C ALA A 30 -14.69 15.08 42.82
N PRO A 31 -15.89 14.65 43.24
CA PRO A 31 -16.14 14.74 44.68
C PRO A 31 -16.61 13.41 45.30
N ASP A 32 -16.27 13.27 46.58
CA ASP A 32 -16.61 12.18 47.49
C ASP A 32 -18.12 11.95 47.63
N THR A 33 -18.54 10.69 47.60
CA THR A 33 -19.49 10.11 48.57
C THR A 33 -19.50 8.59 48.44
N GLU A 34 -19.42 7.95 49.61
CA GLU A 34 -19.62 6.52 49.87
C GLU A 34 -18.42 5.61 49.55
N ARG A 35 -17.85 5.07 50.64
CA ARG A 35 -17.15 3.78 50.68
C ARG A 35 -18.07 2.71 50.10
N LYS A 36 -18.14 2.63 48.78
CA LYS A 36 -18.38 1.36 48.11
C LYS A 36 -17.13 0.57 48.41
N GLU A 37 -17.24 -0.32 49.39
CA GLU A 37 -16.39 -1.51 49.50
C GLU A 37 -15.93 -1.87 48.09
N GLU A 38 -14.63 -2.04 47.90
CA GLU A 38 -13.99 -2.30 46.62
C GLU A 38 -14.76 -3.39 45.86
N LEU A 39 -15.80 -2.97 45.15
CA LEU A 39 -16.61 -3.81 44.31
C LEU A 39 -15.64 -4.08 43.18
N ILE A 40 -14.92 -5.19 43.31
CA ILE A 40 -14.05 -5.72 42.28
C ILE A 40 -14.94 -5.78 41.07
N LYS A 41 -14.83 -4.76 40.21
CA LYS A 41 -15.52 -4.71 38.93
C LYS A 41 -14.83 -5.79 38.13
N HIS A 42 -15.33 -7.01 38.28
CA HIS A 42 -14.97 -8.13 37.45
C HIS A 42 -15.37 -7.71 36.04
N ARG A 43 -14.37 -7.22 35.30
CA ARG A 43 -14.53 -6.56 33.99
C ARG A 43 -15.26 -7.44 32.98
N ASN A 44 -15.40 -8.73 33.29
CA ASN A 44 -16.02 -9.76 32.48
C ASN A 44 -17.00 -10.66 33.25
N TYR A 45 -17.54 -10.29 34.42
CA TYR A 45 -18.53 -11.13 35.11
C TYR A 45 -19.84 -10.37 35.29
N ASP A 46 -20.92 -11.07 34.96
CA ASP A 46 -22.28 -10.58 35.06
C ASP A 46 -22.92 -11.14 36.34
N PRO A 47 -23.28 -10.28 37.32
CA PRO A 47 -23.82 -10.73 38.60
C PRO A 47 -25.20 -11.38 38.49
N GLU A 48 -25.98 -11.06 37.45
CA GLU A 48 -27.32 -11.65 37.24
C GLU A 48 -27.22 -13.07 36.67
N ALA A 49 -26.32 -13.27 35.69
CA ALA A 49 -26.10 -14.56 35.04
C ALA A 49 -25.10 -15.45 35.80
N GLN A 50 -24.42 -14.92 36.82
CA GLN A 50 -23.30 -15.54 37.55
C GLN A 50 -22.26 -16.18 36.62
N ALA A 51 -22.05 -15.61 35.44
CA ALA A 51 -21.22 -16.18 34.38
C ALA A 51 -20.36 -15.11 33.71
N PRO A 52 -19.31 -15.50 32.96
CA PRO A 52 -18.53 -14.56 32.16
C PRO A 52 -19.40 -13.85 31.11
N ARG A 53 -19.23 -12.54 30.96
CA ARG A 53 -19.96 -11.71 29.99
C ARG A 53 -19.47 -12.04 28.58
N MET A 54 -20.05 -13.06 27.98
CA MET A 54 -19.80 -13.39 26.58
C MET A 54 -20.35 -12.27 25.70
N GLY A 55 -19.52 -11.65 24.86
CA GLY A 55 -19.91 -10.55 23.95
C GLY A 55 -20.88 -10.96 22.83
N PHE A 56 -21.62 -12.04 23.02
CA PHE A 56 -22.51 -12.69 22.06
C PHE A 56 -23.94 -12.90 22.59
N VAL A 57 -24.23 -12.47 23.84
CA VAL A 57 -25.56 -12.68 24.45
C VAL A 57 -26.61 -11.76 23.82
N GLU A 58 -26.21 -10.57 23.36
CA GLU A 58 -27.09 -9.68 22.61
C GLU A 58 -26.88 -9.90 21.11
N PRO A 59 -27.94 -10.15 20.32
CA PRO A 59 -27.81 -10.17 18.86
C PRO A 59 -27.29 -8.79 18.41
N PRO A 60 -26.41 -8.73 17.40
CA PRO A 60 -25.84 -7.46 16.95
C PRO A 60 -26.97 -6.51 16.53
N ARG A 61 -27.22 -5.49 17.35
CA ARG A 61 -28.10 -4.33 17.04
C ARG A 61 -27.40 -3.37 16.06
N ALA A 62 -26.73 -3.89 15.05
CA ALA A 62 -26.19 -3.05 14.00
C ALA A 62 -27.30 -2.84 12.96
N ASP A 63 -27.86 -1.64 12.92
CA ASP A 63 -28.85 -1.23 11.91
C ASP A 63 -28.33 -1.43 10.47
N VAL A 64 -26.99 -1.52 10.32
CA VAL A 64 -26.30 -1.77 9.06
C VAL A 64 -25.48 -3.06 9.19
N THR A 65 -25.82 -4.07 8.40
CA THR A 65 -25.10 -5.34 8.34
C THR A 65 -23.98 -5.27 7.29
N VAL A 66 -23.00 -6.16 7.41
CA VAL A 66 -21.94 -6.30 6.39
C VAL A 66 -22.56 -6.63 5.02
N GLU A 67 -23.68 -7.35 5.00
CA GLU A 67 -24.41 -7.68 3.80
C GLU A 67 -25.02 -6.43 3.13
N THR A 68 -25.62 -5.52 3.91
CA THR A 68 -26.17 -4.26 3.37
C THR A 68 -25.07 -3.39 2.76
N ILE A 69 -23.91 -3.26 3.43
CA ILE A 69 -22.78 -2.48 2.91
C ILE A 69 -22.24 -3.11 1.63
N SER A 70 -22.12 -4.44 1.62
CA SER A 70 -21.65 -5.19 0.44
C SER A 70 -22.60 -5.00 -0.73
N LYS A 71 -23.92 -4.97 -0.47
CA LYS A 71 -24.95 -4.74 -1.48
C LYS A 71 -24.88 -3.32 -2.05
N ASP A 72 -24.63 -2.33 -1.21
CA ASP A 72 -24.48 -0.94 -1.64
C ASP A 72 -23.27 -0.77 -2.56
N ILE A 73 -22.13 -1.36 -2.20
CA ILE A 73 -20.92 -1.37 -3.04
C ILE A 73 -21.18 -2.08 -4.38
N GLU A 74 -21.87 -3.22 -4.37
CA GLU A 74 -22.26 -3.94 -5.59
C GLU A 74 -23.16 -3.06 -6.48
N ASN A 75 -24.11 -2.35 -5.90
CA ASN A 75 -25.01 -1.47 -6.64
C ASN A 75 -24.26 -0.26 -7.21
N GLU A 76 -23.34 0.36 -6.45
CA GLU A 76 -22.50 1.46 -6.93
C GLU A 76 -21.60 1.03 -8.08
N THR A 77 -20.93 -0.12 -7.97
CA THR A 77 -20.04 -0.63 -9.03
C THR A 77 -20.82 -0.94 -10.30
N LYS A 78 -22.00 -1.56 -10.18
CA LYS A 78 -22.91 -1.79 -11.32
C LYS A 78 -23.38 -0.50 -11.99
N ARG A 79 -23.66 0.56 -11.22
CA ARG A 79 -24.00 1.88 -11.75
C ARG A 79 -22.83 2.48 -12.54
N ARG A 80 -21.63 2.47 -11.97
CA ARG A 80 -20.42 2.97 -12.65
C ARG A 80 -20.15 2.24 -13.96
N ILE A 81 -20.28 0.91 -13.99
CA ILE A 81 -20.10 0.11 -15.22
C ILE A 81 -21.14 0.51 -16.28
N ARG A 82 -22.42 0.63 -15.89
CA ARG A 82 -23.48 1.04 -16.82
C ARG A 82 -23.28 2.47 -17.35
N GLU A 83 -22.84 3.38 -16.49
CA GLU A 83 -22.48 4.75 -16.88
C GLU A 83 -21.31 4.73 -17.88
N GLN A 84 -20.27 3.93 -17.64
CA GLN A 84 -19.15 3.73 -18.57
C GLN A 84 -19.56 3.13 -19.91
N GLU A 85 -20.50 2.17 -19.94
CA GLU A 85 -21.04 1.59 -21.18
C GLU A 85 -21.87 2.60 -21.99
N SER A 86 -22.45 3.60 -21.33
CA SER A 86 -23.32 4.61 -21.97
C SER A 86 -22.59 5.84 -22.50
N ILE A 87 -21.30 5.99 -22.17
CA ILE A 87 -20.45 7.04 -22.72
C ILE A 87 -20.03 6.62 -24.14
N PRO A 88 -20.52 7.27 -25.21
CA PRO A 88 -20.07 6.99 -26.58
C PRO A 88 -18.59 7.35 -26.69
N GLU A 89 -17.78 6.56 -27.42
CA GLU A 89 -16.33 6.70 -27.71
C GLU A 89 -15.79 8.13 -27.52
N GLU A 90 -15.68 8.53 -26.25
CA GLU A 90 -15.19 9.82 -25.83
C GLU A 90 -13.71 9.74 -26.13
N GLU A 91 -13.21 10.70 -26.94
CA GLU A 91 -11.84 10.75 -27.46
C GLU A 91 -10.88 9.96 -26.57
N LEU A 92 -10.56 8.73 -27.00
CA LEU A 92 -9.86 7.71 -26.19
C LEU A 92 -8.80 8.37 -25.31
N ASP A 93 -9.09 8.53 -24.02
CA ASP A 93 -8.18 9.21 -23.12
C ASP A 93 -6.93 8.35 -22.93
N LEU A 94 -5.92 8.66 -23.74
CA LEU A 94 -4.62 7.98 -23.79
C LEU A 94 -3.91 8.03 -22.44
N THR A 95 -4.27 8.96 -21.57
CA THR A 95 -3.68 9.08 -20.24
C THR A 95 -4.25 8.05 -19.27
N THR A 96 -5.55 7.78 -19.36
CA THR A 96 -6.25 6.78 -18.55
C THR A 96 -5.99 5.35 -19.06
N LEU A 97 -5.86 5.17 -20.37
CA LEU A 97 -5.50 3.89 -21.00
C LEU A 97 -4.01 3.55 -20.87
N ARG A 98 -3.18 4.50 -20.44
CA ARG A 98 -1.76 4.24 -20.24
C ARG A 98 -1.58 3.12 -19.20
N PRO A 99 -0.73 2.12 -19.45
CA PRO A 99 -0.40 1.15 -18.42
C PRO A 99 0.16 1.89 -17.20
N LYS A 100 -0.46 1.64 -16.05
CA LYS A 100 0.02 2.19 -14.77
C LYS A 100 1.46 1.74 -14.56
N LYS A 101 2.27 2.61 -13.96
CA LYS A 101 3.60 2.21 -13.51
C LYS A 101 3.45 0.99 -12.59
N PRO A 102 4.22 -0.08 -12.81
CA PRO A 102 4.15 -1.25 -11.96
C PRO A 102 4.41 -0.83 -10.51
N THR A 103 3.67 -1.43 -9.59
CA THR A 103 3.96 -1.28 -8.17
C THR A 103 5.32 -1.93 -7.88
N TRP A 104 5.98 -1.47 -6.82
CA TRP A 104 7.28 -2.01 -6.42
C TRP A 104 7.26 -3.54 -6.24
N ASP A 105 6.11 -4.10 -5.85
CA ASP A 105 5.92 -5.55 -5.73
C ASP A 105 5.92 -6.26 -7.11
N LEU A 106 5.21 -5.70 -8.09
CA LEU A 106 5.22 -6.20 -9.48
C LEU A 106 6.61 -6.14 -10.10
N GLU A 107 7.36 -5.08 -9.84
CA GLU A 107 8.74 -4.96 -10.32
C GLU A 107 9.65 -6.04 -9.72
N ARG A 108 9.45 -6.38 -8.45
CA ARG A 108 10.23 -7.41 -7.75
C ARG A 108 9.91 -8.81 -8.27
N ASP A 109 8.64 -9.14 -8.41
CA ASP A 109 8.18 -10.43 -8.93
C ASP A 109 8.62 -10.63 -10.39
N LEU A 110 8.52 -9.59 -11.20
CA LEU A 110 8.97 -9.62 -12.58
C LEU A 110 10.50 -9.78 -12.67
N LYS A 111 11.25 -9.10 -11.79
CA LYS A 111 12.71 -9.23 -11.73
C LYS A 111 13.14 -10.66 -11.40
N GLU A 112 12.46 -11.33 -10.49
CA GLU A 112 12.73 -12.75 -10.17
C GLU A 112 12.47 -13.66 -11.36
N ARG A 113 11.32 -13.48 -12.03
CA ARG A 113 10.98 -14.25 -13.25
C ARG A 113 11.96 -14.02 -14.39
N MET A 114 12.43 -12.78 -14.57
CA MET A 114 13.38 -12.41 -15.62
C MET A 114 14.83 -12.82 -15.31
N ALA A 115 15.17 -13.07 -14.05
CA ALA A 115 16.53 -13.46 -13.66
C ALA A 115 17.01 -14.75 -14.34
N ILE A 116 16.09 -15.69 -14.63
CA ILE A 116 16.39 -16.94 -15.33
C ILE A 116 16.81 -16.67 -16.79
N LEU A 117 16.25 -15.63 -17.42
CA LEU A 117 16.49 -15.30 -18.82
C LEU A 117 17.72 -14.38 -19.00
N GLU A 118 18.12 -13.65 -17.96
CA GLU A 118 19.18 -12.66 -18.03
C GLU A 118 20.53 -13.18 -18.54
N PRO A 119 21.00 -14.40 -18.17
CA PRO A 119 22.23 -14.96 -18.73
C PRO A 119 22.13 -15.20 -20.25
N LYS A 120 20.96 -15.62 -20.74
CA LYS A 120 20.74 -15.82 -22.19
C LYS A 120 20.72 -14.50 -22.93
N ASN A 121 20.11 -13.47 -22.33
CA ASN A 121 20.10 -12.11 -22.88
C ASN A 121 21.52 -11.53 -22.96
N GLN A 122 22.33 -11.72 -21.93
CA GLN A 122 23.73 -11.27 -21.92
C GLN A 122 24.57 -11.97 -23.00
N ASN A 123 24.39 -13.29 -23.17
CA ASN A 123 25.05 -14.05 -24.22
C ASN A 123 24.62 -13.59 -25.62
N ALA A 124 23.32 -13.38 -25.84
CA ALA A 124 22.79 -12.87 -27.11
C ALA A 124 23.32 -11.46 -27.41
N ARG A 125 23.36 -10.58 -26.40
CA ARG A 125 23.92 -9.23 -26.53
C ARG A 125 25.41 -9.29 -26.90
N ALA A 126 26.19 -10.15 -26.27
CA ALA A 126 27.60 -10.36 -26.61
C ALA A 126 27.78 -10.87 -28.05
N TYR A 127 26.93 -11.81 -28.49
CA TYR A 127 26.91 -12.29 -29.87
C TYR A 127 26.66 -11.16 -30.87
N TYR A 128 25.60 -10.38 -30.67
CA TYR A 128 25.27 -9.26 -31.55
C TYR A 128 26.37 -8.20 -31.58
N VAL A 129 27.00 -7.89 -30.45
CA VAL A 129 28.13 -6.94 -30.40
C VAL A 129 29.30 -7.47 -31.24
N ARG A 130 29.66 -8.75 -31.10
CA ARG A 130 30.74 -9.36 -31.91
C ARG A 130 30.42 -9.30 -33.41
N GLN A 131 29.19 -9.66 -33.78
CA GLN A 131 28.72 -9.59 -35.17
C GLN A 131 28.81 -8.16 -35.71
N THR A 132 28.34 -7.19 -34.94
CA THR A 132 28.33 -5.77 -35.34
C THR A 132 29.76 -5.24 -35.54
N ILE A 133 30.72 -5.65 -34.70
CA ILE A 133 32.13 -5.28 -34.86
C ILE A 133 32.71 -5.91 -36.13
N ALA A 134 32.51 -7.21 -36.33
CA ALA A 134 33.00 -7.91 -37.52
C ALA A 134 32.43 -7.32 -38.82
N ASP A 135 31.15 -6.97 -38.85
CA ASP A 135 30.51 -6.36 -40.01
C ASP A 135 31.07 -4.95 -40.29
N ARG A 136 31.40 -4.19 -39.24
CA ARG A 136 32.08 -2.88 -39.39
C ARG A 136 33.49 -3.03 -39.95
N GLU A 137 34.25 -4.02 -39.50
CA GLU A 137 35.60 -4.29 -40.00
C GLU A 137 35.58 -4.71 -41.47
N LYS A 138 34.68 -5.62 -41.85
CA LYS A 138 34.49 -6.02 -43.25
C LYS A 138 34.11 -4.84 -44.14
N LYS A 139 33.20 -3.98 -43.70
CA LYS A 139 32.85 -2.76 -44.45
C LYS A 139 34.04 -1.83 -44.64
N LYS A 140 34.88 -1.65 -43.61
CA LYS A 140 36.12 -0.86 -43.73
C LYS A 140 37.10 -1.49 -44.72
N GLN A 141 37.27 -2.82 -44.68
CA GLN A 141 38.12 -3.54 -45.64
C GLN A 141 37.63 -3.36 -47.07
N GLN A 142 36.32 -3.52 -47.30
CA GLN A 142 35.70 -3.30 -48.61
C GLN A 142 35.87 -1.85 -49.11
N GLN A 143 35.76 -0.86 -48.22
CA GLN A 143 36.03 0.55 -48.55
C GLN A 143 37.50 0.76 -48.96
N GLN A 144 38.45 0.21 -48.20
CA GLN A 144 39.88 0.29 -48.52
C GLN A 144 40.24 -0.42 -49.83
N GLU A 145 39.58 -1.53 -50.16
CA GLU A 145 39.77 -2.24 -51.43
C GLU A 145 39.18 -1.46 -52.61
N GLN A 146 38.04 -0.81 -52.42
CA GLN A 146 37.44 0.10 -53.42
C GLN A 146 38.36 1.30 -53.69
N GLU A 147 38.89 1.93 -52.65
CA GLU A 147 39.85 3.04 -52.77
C GLU A 147 41.17 2.65 -53.43
N ARG A 148 41.57 1.37 -53.36
CA ARG A 148 42.77 0.84 -54.03
C ARG A 148 42.55 0.48 -55.50
N THR A 149 41.30 0.26 -55.91
CA THR A 149 40.95 -0.19 -57.26
C THR A 149 40.47 0.94 -58.17
N THR A 150 40.03 2.07 -57.60
CA THR A 150 39.86 3.38 -58.27
C THR A 150 41.14 4.17 -58.29
#